data_AF-A0A0P9N572-F1
#
_entry.id   AF-A0A0P9N572-F1
#
_cell.length_a   1.000
_cell.length_b   1.000
_cell.length_c   1.000
_cell.angle_alpha   90.00
_cell.angle_beta   90.00
_cell.angle_gamma   90.00
#
_symmetry.space_group_name_H-M   'P 1'
#
loop_
_entity.id
_entity.type
_entity.pdbx_description
1 polymer ?
#
loop_
_entity_poly.entity_id
_entity_poly.type
_entity_poly.pdbx_seq_one_letter_code
_entity_poly.pdbx_strand_id
1 'polypeptide(L)'
;MALLAGGAAGAFNATLIAGLRISPFLATLGTLFIGTSVQQLLSDGGQPIYIAQGALPGISGVLILGVPLPLLVVGVLAGFYGLVLARGRLGRAMPT
;
A
#
# COMPACT_ATOMS: atom_id res chain seq x y z
N MET A 1 -0.44 -10.45 12.71
CA MET A 1 -1.30 -10.67 11.53
C MET A 1 -1.40 -9.45 10.62
N ALA A 2 -1.67 -8.25 11.14
CA ALA A 2 -1.75 -7.03 10.33
C ALA A 2 -0.51 -6.74 9.45
N LEU A 3 0.71 -6.89 10.00
CA LEU A 3 1.95 -6.70 9.23
C LEU A 3 2.13 -7.71 8.09
N LEU A 4 1.71 -8.96 8.30
CA LEU A 4 1.78 -10.00 7.28
C LEU A 4 0.76 -9.75 6.17
N ALA A 5 -0.48 -9.38 6.54
CA ALA A 5 -1.51 -9.03 5.57
C ALA A 5 -1.14 -7.79 4.76
N GLY A 6 -0.62 -6.74 5.42
CA GLY A 6 -0.13 -5.54 4.76
C GLY A 6 1.09 -5.81 3.86
N GLY A 7 2.02 -6.65 4.32
CA GLY A 7 3.16 -7.09 3.52
C GLY A 7 2.74 -7.89 2.29
N ALA A 8 1.79 -8.82 2.41
CA ALA A 8 1.26 -9.60 1.31
C ALA A 8 0.53 -8.73 0.27
N ALA A 9 -0.32 -7.81 0.72
CA ALA A 9 -1.01 -6.85 -0.15
C ALA A 9 -0.01 -5.90 -0.84
N GLY A 10 1.04 -5.47 -0.14
CA GLY A 10 2.12 -4.67 -0.69
C GLY A 10 2.92 -5.41 -1.75
N ALA A 11 3.30 -6.66 -1.48
CA ALA A 11 4.00 -7.53 -2.43
C ALA A 11 3.15 -7.79 -3.68
N PHE A 12 1.86 -8.08 -3.51
CA PHE A 12 0.92 -8.26 -4.61
C PHE A 12 0.86 -7.02 -5.52
N ASN A 13 0.68 -5.83 -4.95
CA ASN A 13 0.68 -4.58 -5.71
C ASN A 13 2.04 -4.33 -6.39
N ALA A 14 3.15 -4.58 -5.71
CA ALA A 14 4.48 -4.43 -6.28
C ALA A 14 4.71 -5.36 -7.48
N THR A 15 4.22 -6.60 -7.43
CA THR A 15 4.28 -7.55 -8.56
C THR A 15 3.46 -7.05 -9.75
N LEU A 16 2.26 -6.52 -9.52
CA LEU A 16 1.42 -5.96 -10.60
C LEU A 16 2.09 -4.75 -11.28
N ILE A 17 2.69 -3.87 -10.49
CA ILE A 17 3.32 -2.63 -11.00
C ILE A 17 4.66 -2.92 -11.66
N ALA A 18 5.57 -3.62 -10.96
CA ALA A 18 6.94 -3.83 -11.43
C ALA A 18 7.06 -5.02 -12.40
N GLY A 19 6.27 -6.08 -12.20
CA GLY A 19 6.30 -7.28 -13.04
C GLY A 19 5.40 -7.15 -14.27
N LEU A 20 4.14 -6.72 -14.08
CA LEU A 20 3.14 -6.65 -15.15
C LEU A 20 2.98 -5.25 -15.77
N ARG A 21 3.71 -4.23 -15.28
CA ARG A 21 3.64 -2.84 -15.76
C ARG A 21 2.23 -2.23 -15.73
N ILE A 22 1.38 -2.68 -14.81
CA ILE A 22 0.07 -2.08 -14.57
C ILE A 22 0.28 -0.71 -13.91
N SER A 23 -0.57 0.27 -14.25
CA SER A 23 -0.47 1.59 -13.64
C SER A 23 -0.66 1.50 -12.11
N PRO A 24 0.12 2.25 -11.30
CA PRO A 24 0.04 2.18 -9.84
C PRO A 24 -1.37 2.46 -9.29
N PHE A 25 -2.08 3.39 -9.91
CA PHE A 25 -3.46 3.71 -9.56
C PHE A 25 -4.41 2.53 -9.81
N LEU A 26 -4.30 1.87 -10.96
CA LEU A 26 -5.16 0.75 -11.31
C LEU A 26 -4.88 -0.50 -10.46
N ALA A 27 -3.60 -0.78 -10.16
CA ALA A 27 -3.21 -1.91 -9.33
C ALA A 27 -3.77 -1.79 -7.90
N THR A 28 -3.67 -0.60 -7.31
CA THR A 28 -4.14 -0.34 -5.95
C THR A 28 -5.68 -0.29 -5.87
N LEU A 29 -6.36 0.34 -6.84
CA LEU A 29 -7.82 0.29 -6.93
C LEU A 29 -8.33 -1.14 -7.13
N GLY A 30 -7.71 -1.92 -8.01
CA GLY A 30 -8.07 -3.33 -8.23
C GLY A 30 -7.92 -4.15 -6.95
N THR A 31 -6.82 -3.98 -6.23
CA THR A 31 -6.58 -4.67 -4.95
C THR A 31 -7.61 -4.26 -3.89
N LEU A 32 -7.99 -2.98 -3.83
CA LEU A 32 -9.06 -2.51 -2.95
C LEU A 32 -10.39 -3.18 -3.29
N PHE A 33 -10.78 -3.22 -4.56
CA PHE A 33 -12.02 -3.88 -4.97
C PHE A 33 -12.02 -5.36 -4.58
N ILE A 34 -10.94 -6.09 -4.86
CA ILE A 34 -10.79 -7.50 -4.45
C ILE A 34 -10.96 -7.64 -2.93
N GLY A 35 -10.27 -6.82 -2.14
CA GLY A 35 -10.37 -6.84 -0.68
C GLY A 35 -11.80 -6.61 -0.19
N THR A 36 -12.48 -5.59 -0.74
CA THR A 36 -13.87 -5.30 -0.38
C THR A 36 -14.84 -6.41 -0.80
N SER A 37 -14.64 -7.04 -1.96
CA SER A 37 -15.45 -8.18 -2.39
C SER A 37 -15.24 -9.39 -1.50
N VAL A 38 -14.00 -9.69 -1.10
CA VAL A 38 -13.70 -10.77 -0.15
C VAL A 38 -14.37 -10.49 1.20
N GLN A 39 -14.31 -9.24 1.68
CA GLN A 39 -14.99 -8.85 2.92
C GLN A 39 -16.51 -9.02 2.82
N GLN A 40 -17.11 -8.65 1.69
CA GLN A 40 -18.55 -8.80 1.46
C GLN A 40 -18.96 -10.28 1.40
N LEU A 41 -18.22 -11.12 0.68
CA LEU A 41 -18.47 -12.56 0.58
C LEU A 41 -18.37 -13.26 1.94
N LEU A 42 -17.40 -12.85 2.77
CA LEU A 42 -17.22 -13.40 4.11
C LEU A 42 -18.21 -12.83 5.14
N SER A 43 -18.90 -11.74 4.82
CA SER A 43 -19.87 -11.07 5.71
C SER A 43 -21.32 -11.27 5.25
N ASP A 44 -21.62 -12.39 4.59
CA ASP A 44 -22.95 -12.74 4.04
C ASP A 44 -23.57 -11.64 3.16
N GLY A 45 -22.74 -10.93 2.40
CA GLY A 45 -23.15 -10.07 1.29
C GLY A 45 -23.71 -8.69 1.66
N GLY A 46 -23.75 -8.27 2.93
CA GLY A 46 -24.54 -7.07 3.24
C GLY A 46 -24.18 -6.22 4.44
N GLN A 47 -23.61 -6.76 5.52
CA GLN A 47 -23.31 -5.89 6.66
C GLN A 47 -21.86 -5.44 6.59
N PRO A 48 -21.58 -4.19 6.15
CA PRO A 48 -20.25 -3.63 6.34
C PRO A 48 -19.96 -3.78 7.82
N ILE A 49 -18.92 -4.56 8.13
CA ILE A 49 -18.32 -4.51 9.44
C ILE A 49 -17.83 -3.07 9.53
N TYR A 50 -18.66 -2.20 10.12
CA TYR A 50 -18.21 -0.95 10.69
C TYR A 50 -17.19 -1.38 11.73
N ILE A 51 -15.93 -1.51 11.30
CA ILE A 51 -14.81 -1.41 12.21
C ILE A 51 -15.06 -0.06 12.86
N ALA A 52 -15.65 -0.11 14.05
CA ALA A 52 -15.88 1.05 14.86
C ALA A 52 -14.63 1.91 14.72
N GLN A 53 -14.81 3.16 14.30
CA GLN A 53 -13.76 4.15 14.12
C GLN A 53 -12.99 4.44 15.43
N GLY A 54 -13.10 3.58 16.45
CA GLY A 54 -12.44 3.64 17.75
C GLY A 54 -11.64 2.39 18.14
N ALA A 55 -11.38 1.40 17.28
CA ALA A 55 -10.69 0.16 17.71
C ALA A 55 -9.17 0.10 17.47
N LEU A 56 -8.53 1.14 16.90
CA LEU A 56 -7.06 1.25 16.86
C LEU A 56 -6.56 2.69 17.12
N PRO A 57 -6.83 3.29 18.29
CA PRO A 57 -6.14 4.50 18.70
C PRO A 57 -4.72 4.11 19.11
N GLY A 58 -3.76 4.20 18.19
CA GLY A 58 -2.36 3.96 18.58
C GLY A 58 -1.31 4.31 17.56
N ILE A 59 -1.60 4.18 16.26
CA ILE A 59 -0.56 4.37 15.22
C ILE A 59 -1.02 5.31 14.09
N SER A 60 -2.29 5.29 13.66
CA SER A 60 -2.76 6.19 12.59
C SER A 60 -2.96 7.64 13.06
N GLY A 61 -3.23 7.86 14.34
CA GLY A 61 -3.40 9.18 14.95
C GLY A 61 -2.11 9.81 15.48
N VAL A 62 -0.97 9.11 15.41
CA VAL A 62 0.31 9.64 15.88
C VAL A 62 0.86 10.63 14.85
N LEU A 63 0.79 11.90 15.20
CA LEU A 63 1.37 13.00 14.46
C LEU A 63 2.80 13.21 14.93
N ILE A 64 3.78 13.08 14.02
CA ILE A 64 5.15 13.53 14.27
C ILE A 64 5.33 14.82 13.47
N LEU A 65 5.57 15.94 14.16
CA LEU A 65 5.80 17.25 13.54
C LEU A 65 4.66 17.68 12.59
N GLY A 66 3.41 17.36 12.94
CA GLY A 66 2.22 17.66 12.13
C GLY A 66 1.98 16.71 10.96
N VAL A 67 2.85 15.72 10.73
CA VAL A 67 2.73 14.73 9.66
C VAL A 67 2.28 13.38 10.26
N PRO A 68 1.20 12.77 9.74
CA PRO A 68 0.81 11.41 10.09
C PRO A 68 1.96 10.43 9.89
N LEU A 69 2.29 9.66 10.92
CA LEU A 69 3.35 8.63 10.89
C LEU A 69 3.27 7.70 9.65
N PRO A 70 2.09 7.25 9.17
CA PRO A 70 2.01 6.43 7.97
C PRO A 70 2.57 7.10 6.71
N LEU A 71 2.38 8.42 6.55
CA LEU A 71 2.90 9.16 5.40
C LEU A 71 4.42 9.25 5.44
N LEU A 72 5.00 9.42 6.63
CA LEU A 72 6.44 9.47 6.83
C LEU A 72 7.09 8.13 6.48
N VAL A 73 6.48 7.01 6.90
CA VAL A 73 6.95 5.65 6.56
C VAL A 73 6.92 5.42 5.04
N VAL A 74 5.82 5.79 4.37
CA VAL A 74 5.71 5.68 2.91
C VAL A 74 6.74 6.56 2.21
N GLY A 75 6.93 7.81 2.66
CA GLY A 75 7.92 8.72 2.09
C GLY A 75 9.36 8.22 2.22
N VAL A 76 9.72 7.67 3.39
CA VAL A 76 11.04 7.06 3.62
C VAL A 76 11.26 5.84 2.72
N LEU A 77 10.27 4.94 2.62
CA LEU A 77 10.37 3.77 1.75
C LEU A 77 10.47 4.17 0.27
N ALA A 78 9.62 5.08 -0.19
CA ALA A 78 9.66 5.56 -1.57
C ALA A 78 10.99 6.25 -1.89
N GLY A 79 11.51 7.07 -0.97
CA GLY A 79 12.84 7.70 -1.11
C GLY A 79 13.97 6.68 -1.12
N PHE A 80 13.92 5.67 -0.25
CA PHE A 80 14.89 4.59 -0.20
C PHE A 80 14.89 3.77 -1.50
N TYR A 81 13.73 3.28 -1.94
CA TYR A 81 13.60 2.55 -3.20
C TYR A 81 13.97 3.44 -4.39
N GLY A 82 13.53 4.69 -4.43
CA GLY A 82 13.90 5.64 -5.48
C GLY A 82 15.41 5.85 -5.58
N LEU A 83 16.10 6.01 -4.45
CA LEU A 83 17.56 6.16 -4.41
C LEU A 83 18.28 4.84 -4.78
N VAL A 84 17.78 3.70 -4.32
CA VAL A 84 18.32 2.37 -4.66
C VAL A 84 18.13 2.07 -6.15
N LEU A 85 16.99 2.42 -6.74
CA LEU A 85 16.73 2.28 -8.17
C LEU A 85 17.54 3.28 -9.00
N ALA A 86 17.69 4.52 -8.53
CA ALA A 86 18.48 5.56 -9.20
C ALA A 86 19.99 5.29 -9.16
N ARG A 87 20.50 4.71 -8.06
CA ARG A 87 21.91 4.24 -7.95
C ARG A 87 22.12 2.85 -8.55
N GLY A 88 21.05 2.06 -8.66
CA GLY A 88 21.02 0.81 -9.42
C GLY A 88 21.26 1.09 -10.91
N ARG A 89 22.03 0.22 -11.55
CA ARG A 89 22.56 0.36 -12.94
C ARG A 89 21.49 0.42 -14.06
N LEU A 90 20.22 0.69 -13.76
CA LEU A 90 19.11 0.79 -14.72
C LEU A 90 18.67 2.23 -15.03
N GLY A 91 19.25 3.25 -14.39
CA GLY A 91 19.04 4.66 -14.75
C GLY A 91 19.80 5.12 -16.01
N ARG A 92 20.70 4.29 -16.55
CA ARG A 92 21.61 4.66 -17.64
C ARG A 92 21.15 4.24 -19.04
N ALA A 93 19.88 3.87 -19.20
CA ALA A 93 19.28 3.45 -20.47
C ALA A 93 18.12 4.34 -20.95
N MET A 94 18.07 5.60 -20.48
CA MET A 94 17.34 6.65 -21.18
C MET A 94 18.35 7.60 -21.83
N PRO A 95 18.78 7.33 -23.08
CA PRO A 95 19.34 8.39 -23.91
C PRO A 95 18.19 9.28 -24.40
N THR A 96 18.35 10.59 -24.17
CA THR A 96 17.81 11.76 -24.89
C THR A 96 16.48 11.64 -25.61
#